data_AF-A0A0F9TH35-F1
#
_entry.id   AF-A0A0F9TH35-F1
#
_cell.length_a   1.000
_cell.length_b   1.000
_cell.length_c   1.000
_cell.angle_alpha   90.00
_cell.angle_beta   90.00
_cell.angle_gamma   90.00
#
_symmetry.space_group_name_H-M   'P 1'
#
loop_
_entity.id
_entity.type
_entity.pdbx_description
1 polymer ?
#
loop_
_entity_poly.entity_id
_entity_poly.type
_entity_poly.pdbx_seq_one_letter_code
_entity_poly.pdbx_strand_id
1 'polypeptide(L)' 'MPEFNPQAMDDAATDAENELSELAAKPELEAGINTIEDWTAKWFGKAGYKRLGRILVGNSKERGG' A
#
# COMPACT_ATOMS: atom_id res chain seq x y z
N MET A 1 -26.94 7.99 4.73
CA MET A 1 -25.60 8.15 4.13
C MET A 1 -24.62 7.84 5.24
N PRO A 2 -23.65 6.93 5.07
CA PRO A 2 -22.65 6.72 6.11
C PRO A 2 -21.93 8.05 6.35
N GLU A 3 -21.89 8.49 7.61
CA GLU A 3 -21.18 9.71 7.99
C GLU A 3 -19.69 9.50 7.76
N PHE A 4 -19.05 10.46 7.08
CA PHE A 4 -17.61 10.49 6.94
C PHE A 4 -16.98 10.66 8.32
N ASN A 5 -16.31 9.63 8.82
CA ASN A 5 -15.58 9.67 10.08
C ASN A 5 -14.07 9.79 9.79
N PRO A 6 -13.47 11.00 9.90
CA PRO A 6 -12.05 11.21 9.64
C PRO A 6 -11.15 10.39 10.58
N GLN A 7 -11.58 10.18 11.83
CA GLN A 7 -10.81 9.38 12.79
C GLN A 7 -10.64 7.93 12.32
N ALA A 8 -11.70 7.34 11.76
CA ALA A 8 -11.64 5.97 11.25
C ALA A 8 -10.69 5.83 10.05
N MET A 9 -10.46 6.90 9.28
CA MET A 9 -9.48 6.88 8.19
C MET A 9 -8.05 6.97 8.71
N ASP A 10 -7.82 7.79 9.72
CA ASP A 10 -6.50 7.93 10.35
C ASP A 10 -6.11 6.63 11.09
N ASP A 11 -7.06 6.00 11.77
CA ASP A 11 -6.87 4.69 12.40
C ASP A 11 -6.50 3.62 11.36
N ALA A 12 -7.25 3.55 10.25
CA ALA A 12 -6.96 2.61 9.16
C ALA A 12 -5.59 2.87 8.49
N ALA A 13 -5.16 4.13 8.40
CA ALA A 13 -3.83 4.48 7.90
C ALA A 13 -2.74 4.01 8.87
N THR A 14 -2.97 4.15 10.17
CA THR A 14 -2.06 3.70 11.23
C THR A 14 -1.93 2.17 11.22
N ASP A 15 -3.05 1.44 11.09
CA ASP A 15 -3.04 -0.02 10.99
C ASP A 15 -2.26 -0.49 9.76
N ALA A 16 -2.44 0.17 8.61
CA ALA A 16 -1.70 -0.15 7.39
C ALA A 16 -0.19 0.11 7.52
N GLU A 17 0.22 1.17 8.22
CA GLU A 17 1.63 1.45 8.50
C GLU A 17 2.26 0.39 9.42
N ASN A 18 1.53 -0.03 10.45
CA ASN A 18 1.98 -1.09 11.35
C ASN A 18 2.13 -2.42 10.61
N GLU A 19 1.14 -2.83 9.82
CA GLU A 19 1.19 -4.07 9.05
C GLU A 19 2.36 -4.07 8.06
N LEU A 20 2.59 -2.96 7.35
CA LEU A 20 3.72 -2.85 6.43
C LEU A 20 5.06 -2.97 7.17
N SER A 21 5.19 -2.34 8.35
CA SER A 21 6.40 -2.42 9.16
C SER A 21 6.68 -3.85 9.66
N GLU A 22 5.64 -4.58 10.05
CA GLU A 22 5.75 -5.99 10.45
C GLU A 22 6.15 -6.89 9.27
N LEU A 23 5.61 -6.63 8.08
CA LEU A 23 5.98 -7.36 6.86
C LEU A 23 7.44 -7.05 6.45
N ALA A 24 7.87 -5.79 6.57
CA ALA A 24 9.23 -5.36 6.25
C ALA A 24 10.28 -5.97 7.20
N ALA A 25 9.90 -6.27 8.44
CA ALA A 25 10.76 -6.95 9.40
C ALA A 25 11.01 -8.44 9.07
N LYS A 26 10.27 -9.02 8.11
CA LYS A 26 10.43 -10.42 7.68
C LYS A 26 11.49 -10.53 6.57
N PRO A 27 12.65 -11.19 6.80
CA PRO A 27 13.73 -11.26 5.82
C PRO A 27 13.32 -11.85 4.46
N GLU A 28 12.36 -12.78 4.45
CA GLU A 28 11.85 -13.41 3.24
C GLU A 28 10.98 -12.47 2.37
N LEU A 29 10.48 -11.37 2.94
CA LEU A 29 9.66 -10.37 2.23
C LEU A 29 10.40 -9.06 1.96
N GLU A 30 11.49 -8.79 2.67
CA GLU A 30 12.28 -7.55 2.59
C GLU A 30 12.57 -7.11 1.14
N ALA A 31 13.10 -8.03 0.31
CA ALA A 31 13.42 -7.72 -1.08
C ALA A 31 12.18 -7.35 -1.92
N GLY A 32 11.05 -8.01 -1.67
CA GLY A 32 9.79 -7.74 -2.37
C GLY A 32 9.19 -6.38 -1.95
N ILE A 33 9.26 -6.06 -0.67
CA ILE A 33 8.78 -4.78 -0.12
C ILE A 33 9.64 -3.63 -0.65
N ASN A 34 10.96 -3.73 -0.56
CA ASN A 34 11.87 -2.73 -1.12
C ASN A 34 11.61 -2.48 -2.61
N THR A 35 11.33 -3.54 -3.37
CA THR A 35 11.00 -3.43 -4.80
C THR A 35 9.70 -2.65 -5.05
N ILE A 36 8.66 -2.89 -4.25
CA ILE A 36 7.37 -2.18 -4.33
C ILE A 36 7.52 -0.71 -3.91
N GLU A 37 8.29 -0.44 -2.86
CA GLU A 37 8.56 0.91 -2.35
C GLU A 37 9.31 1.74 -3.40
N ASP A 38 10.41 1.20 -3.96
CA ASP A 38 11.18 1.85 -5.02
C ASP A 38 10.34 2.13 -6.26
N TRP A 39 9.54 1.15 -6.69
CA TRP A 39 8.61 1.32 -7.81
C TRP A 39 7.59 2.42 -7.52
N THR A 40 7.01 2.44 -6.32
CA THR A 40 6.01 3.43 -5.92
C THR A 40 6.63 4.83 -5.88
N ALA A 41 7.79 4.98 -5.22
CA ALA A 41 8.51 6.25 -5.12
C ALA A 41 8.87 6.84 -6.50
N LYS A 42 9.37 6.00 -7.41
CA LYS A 42 9.71 6.39 -8.79
C LYS A 42 8.53 7.01 -9.55
N TRP A 43 7.33 6.48 -9.34
CA TRP A 43 6.14 6.89 -10.09
C TRP A 43 5.21 7.82 -9.31
N PHE A 44 5.40 8.00 -8.01
CA PHE A 44 4.51 8.77 -7.14
C PHE A 44 4.27 10.19 -7.68
N GLY A 45 5.35 10.91 -8.01
CA GLY A 45 5.26 12.27 -8.55
C GLY A 45 4.72 12.37 -9.99
N LYS A 46 4.71 11.26 -10.75
CA LYS A 46 4.30 11.25 -12.17
C LYS A 46 2.87 10.76 -12.36
N ALA A 47 2.48 9.71 -11.63
CA ALA A 47 1.21 9.02 -11.79
C ALA A 47 0.23 9.28 -10.63
N GLY A 48 0.73 9.71 -9.47
CA GLY A 48 -0.05 9.95 -8.26
C GLY A 48 -0.45 8.65 -7.52
N TYR A 49 -0.53 8.73 -6.19
CA TYR A 49 -0.78 7.58 -5.30
C TYR A 49 -2.06 6.79 -5.63
N LYS A 50 -3.17 7.46 -5.97
CA LYS A 50 -4.44 6.80 -6.30
C LYS A 50 -4.33 5.87 -7.51
N ARG A 51 -3.56 6.26 -8.53
CA ARG A 51 -3.40 5.45 -9.75
C ARG A 51 -2.48 4.25 -9.49
N LEU A 52 -1.41 4.46 -8.72
CA LEU A 52 -0.49 3.40 -8.32
C LEU A 52 -1.21 2.33 -7.48
N GLY A 53 -2.02 2.73 -6.49
CA GLY A 53 -2.83 1.79 -5.70
C GLY A 53 -3.77 0.96 -6.57
N ARG A 54 -4.41 1.56 -7.59
CA ARG A 54 -5.26 0.81 -8.53
C ARG A 54 -4.48 -0.22 -9.35
N ILE A 55 -3.25 0.11 -9.77
CA ILE A 55 -2.39 -0.82 -10.51
C ILE A 55 -2.00 -2.01 -9.63
N LEU A 56 -1.60 -1.76 -8.37
CA LEU A 56 -1.23 -2.81 -7.43
C LEU A 56 -2.42 -3.74 -7.11
N VAL A 57 -3.57 -3.16 -6.75
CA VAL A 57 -4.80 -3.93 -6.46
C VAL A 57 -5.31 -4.69 -7.69
N GLY A 58 -5.25 -4.07 -8.88
CA GLY A 58 -5.66 -4.71 -10.14
C GLY A 58 -4.80 -5.94 -10.45
N ASN A 59 -3.48 -5.78 -10.40
CA ASN A 59 -2.56 -6.90 -10.62
C ASN A 59 -2.70 -8.01 -9.57
N SER A 60 -3.00 -7.68 -8.31
CA SER A 60 -3.24 -8.68 -7.26
C SER A 60 -4.44 -9.57 -7.60
N LYS A 61 -5.56 -8.95 -8.02
CA LYS A 61 -6.78 -9.67 -8.42
C LYS A 61 -6.57 -10.57 -9.64
N GLU A 62 -5.77 -10.14 -10.62
CA GLU A 62 -5.46 -10.95 -11.81
C GLU A 62 -4.60 -12.17 -11.49
N ARG A 63 -3.84 -12.14 -10.40
CA ARG A 63 -2.99 -13.25 -9.94
C ARG A 63 -3.69 -14.20 -8.96
N GLY A 64 -4.98 -13.96 -8.67
CA GLY A 64 -5.77 -14.80 -7.76
C GLY A 64 -5.53 -14.54 -6.28
N GLY A 65 -5.14 -13.31 -5.92
CA GLY A 65 -5.17 -12.83 -4.52
C GLY A 65 -6.59 -12.72 -3.97
#